data_AF-A0A816N5S0-F1
#
_entry.id   AF-A0A816N5S0-F1
#
_cell.length_a   1.000
_cell.length_b   1.000
_cell.length_c   1.000
_cell.angle_alpha   90.00
_cell.angle_beta   90.00
_cell.angle_gamma   90.00
#
_symmetry.space_group_name_H-M   'P 1'
#
loop_
_entity.id
_entity.type
_entity.pdbx_description
1 polymer ?
#
loop_
_entity_poly.entity_id
_entity_poly.type
_entity_poly.pdbx_seq_one_letter_code
_entity_poly.pdbx_strand_id
1 'polypeptide(L)'
;MIYHFTVLFSIIILITCQQNEDIVECNNQDLSQYYLDKINPNEQEQFAYKILHGYDRNLTTLAYITASAEFESHLHQNDTSKVSAMEKYYDAYRNCLKTVAIIGRQLKNSIDHPNASLRWLLIRTQAIGDAAQNDTTVKFDMQKLKALIKKIYRDKFSWNNTEIAIDEVQEIMGGLKSPDDLLSLWKATYDAPAPMRHHYSALIALQNQQAKQNRTSATFHKYT
;
A
#
# COMPACT_ATOMS: atom_id res chain seq x y z
N MET A 1 -17.99 -19.27 37.88
CA MET A 1 -18.09 -18.57 36.58
C MET A 1 -17.27 -17.28 36.48
N ILE A 2 -16.91 -16.59 37.58
CA ILE A 2 -16.07 -15.37 37.52
C ILE A 2 -14.59 -15.66 37.16
N TYR A 3 -14.03 -16.81 37.56
CA TYR A 3 -12.62 -17.16 37.31
C TYR A 3 -12.27 -17.53 35.85
N HIS A 4 -13.24 -17.92 35.02
CA HIS A 4 -12.97 -18.20 33.60
C HIS A 4 -12.99 -16.93 32.74
N PHE A 5 -13.72 -15.90 33.17
CA PHE A 5 -13.82 -14.63 32.45
C PHE A 5 -12.54 -13.79 32.60
N THR A 6 -11.89 -13.82 33.77
CA THR A 6 -10.60 -13.15 33.99
C THR A 6 -9.47 -13.80 33.20
N VAL A 7 -9.44 -15.13 33.05
CA VAL A 7 -8.40 -15.81 32.25
C VAL A 7 -8.55 -15.48 30.76
N LEU A 8 -9.78 -15.48 30.22
CA LEU A 8 -10.03 -15.07 28.84
C LEU A 8 -9.68 -13.60 28.58
N PHE A 9 -9.98 -12.71 29.53
CA PHE A 9 -9.63 -11.29 29.41
C PHE A 9 -8.11 -11.04 29.48
N SER A 10 -7.38 -11.78 30.33
CA SER A 10 -5.91 -11.71 30.41
C SER A 10 -5.21 -12.24 29.15
N ILE A 11 -5.76 -13.27 28.50
CA ILE A 11 -5.24 -13.81 27.23
C ILE A 11 -5.46 -12.81 26.09
N ILE A 12 -6.62 -12.14 26.04
CA ILE A 12 -6.90 -11.09 25.05
C ILE A 12 -5.97 -9.88 25.25
N ILE A 13 -5.69 -9.49 26.51
CA ILE A 13 -4.70 -8.45 26.84
C ILE A 13 -3.28 -8.86 26.45
N LEU A 14 -2.88 -10.12 26.68
CA LEU A 14 -1.57 -10.64 26.25
C LEU A 14 -1.44 -10.72 24.72
N ILE A 15 -2.50 -11.07 23.99
CA ILE A 15 -2.50 -11.07 22.52
C ILE A 15 -2.47 -9.62 21.98
N THR A 16 -3.16 -8.67 22.61
CA THR A 16 -3.10 -7.26 22.22
C THR A 16 -1.80 -6.57 22.64
N CYS A 17 -1.15 -7.01 23.73
CA CYS A 17 0.20 -6.59 24.09
C CYS A 17 1.26 -7.22 23.16
N GLN A 18 1.15 -8.50 22.80
CA GLN A 18 2.00 -9.11 21.75
C GLN A 18 1.79 -8.39 20.42
N GLN A 19 0.56 -8.08 20.02
CA GLN A 19 0.27 -7.30 18.82
C GLN A 19 0.88 -5.89 18.85
N ASN A 20 1.04 -5.26 20.03
CA ASN A 20 1.68 -3.94 20.13
C ASN A 20 3.21 -4.03 20.21
N GLU A 21 3.77 -5.00 20.95
CA GLU A 21 5.24 -5.24 21.00
C GLU A 21 5.79 -5.74 19.65
N ASP A 22 5.02 -6.55 18.90
CA ASP A 22 5.40 -7.06 17.58
C ASP A 22 5.36 -5.95 16.49
N ILE A 23 4.46 -4.96 16.63
CA ILE A 23 4.47 -3.74 15.79
C ILE A 23 5.65 -2.83 16.14
N VAL A 24 6.09 -2.83 17.40
CA VAL A 24 7.28 -2.08 17.85
C VAL A 24 8.56 -2.66 17.23
N GLU A 25 8.68 -3.98 17.06
CA GLU A 25 9.84 -4.59 16.39
C GLU A 25 9.97 -4.18 14.91
N CYS A 26 8.86 -4.07 14.17
CA CYS A 26 8.86 -3.62 12.77
C CYS A 26 9.32 -2.15 12.58
N ASN A 27 9.11 -1.30 13.59
CA ASN A 27 9.37 0.14 13.50
C ASN A 27 10.74 0.55 14.08
N ASN A 28 11.47 -0.39 14.68
CA ASN A 28 12.72 -0.08 15.36
C ASN A 28 13.92 -0.35 14.44
N GLN A 29 14.40 0.72 13.76
CA GLN A 29 15.59 0.66 12.92
C GLN A 29 16.86 0.26 13.71
N ASP A 30 16.93 0.58 14.99
CA ASP A 30 18.08 0.24 15.86
C ASP A 30 18.13 -1.27 16.16
N LEU A 31 16.96 -1.92 16.28
CA LEU A 31 16.84 -3.38 16.40
C LEU A 31 17.34 -4.10 15.14
N SER A 32 17.13 -3.50 13.97
CA SER A 32 17.57 -4.08 12.69
C SER A 32 19.10 -4.15 12.62
N GLN A 33 19.80 -3.08 13.03
CA GLN A 33 21.26 -3.05 13.06
C GLN A 33 21.83 -3.99 14.13
N TYR A 34 21.22 -4.03 15.31
CA TYR A 34 21.58 -4.96 16.39
C TYR A 34 21.54 -6.44 15.96
N TYR A 35 20.53 -6.83 15.17
CA TYR A 35 20.42 -8.19 14.66
C TYR A 35 21.47 -8.54 13.60
N LEU A 36 21.87 -7.57 12.77
CA LEU A 36 22.88 -7.76 11.73
C LEU A 36 24.29 -7.89 12.29
N ASP A 37 24.60 -7.14 13.35
CA ASP A 37 25.91 -7.15 13.99
C ASP A 37 26.22 -8.47 14.72
N LYS A 38 25.21 -9.33 14.93
CA LYS A 38 25.32 -10.60 15.66
C LYS A 38 25.23 -11.84 14.76
N ILE A 39 25.20 -11.68 13.43
CA ILE A 39 25.03 -12.82 12.54
C ILE A 39 26.33 -13.62 12.45
N ASN A 40 26.29 -14.84 12.99
CA ASN A 40 27.31 -15.85 12.76
C ASN A 40 27.37 -16.17 11.25
N PRO A 41 28.53 -16.03 10.58
CA PRO A 41 28.69 -16.29 9.15
C PRO A 41 28.18 -17.68 8.71
N ASN A 42 28.25 -18.68 9.60
CA ASN A 42 27.83 -20.04 9.29
C ASN A 42 26.32 -20.30 9.48
N GLU A 43 25.57 -19.34 10.01
CA GLU A 43 24.14 -19.46 10.31
C GLU A 43 23.29 -18.41 9.57
N GLN A 44 23.90 -17.66 8.65
CA GLN A 44 23.27 -16.52 7.96
C GLN A 44 21.97 -16.91 7.24
N GLU A 45 21.90 -18.09 6.61
CA GLU A 45 20.68 -18.56 5.93
C GLU A 45 19.54 -18.85 6.93
N GLN A 46 19.80 -19.61 8.00
CA GLN A 46 18.78 -19.94 9.00
C GLN A 46 18.28 -18.68 9.73
N PHE A 47 19.21 -17.76 10.01
CA PHE A 47 18.89 -16.47 10.59
C PHE A 47 18.01 -15.62 9.66
N ALA A 48 18.36 -15.54 8.37
CA ALA A 48 17.56 -14.83 7.38
C ALA A 48 16.14 -15.42 7.27
N TYR A 49 16.00 -16.74 7.29
CA TYR A 49 14.68 -17.38 7.34
C TYR A 49 13.88 -16.99 8.57
N LYS A 50 14.50 -17.03 9.76
CA LYS A 50 13.83 -16.67 11.01
C LYS A 50 13.34 -15.23 10.98
N ILE A 51 14.18 -14.31 10.53
CA ILE A 51 13.83 -12.90 10.38
C ILE A 51 12.71 -12.72 9.36
N LEU A 52 12.86 -13.25 8.15
CA LEU A 52 11.87 -13.08 7.08
C LEU A 52 10.53 -13.70 7.45
N HIS A 53 10.52 -14.82 8.18
CA HIS A 53 9.30 -15.45 8.67
C HIS A 53 8.63 -14.66 9.81
N GLY A 54 9.39 -14.06 10.72
CA GLY A 54 8.86 -13.13 11.72
C GLY A 54 8.17 -11.94 11.06
N TYR A 55 8.84 -11.37 10.05
CA TYR A 55 8.30 -10.28 9.27
C TYR A 55 7.10 -10.66 8.41
N ASP A 56 7.05 -11.86 7.84
CA ASP A 56 5.88 -12.34 7.08
C ASP A 56 4.62 -12.38 7.96
N ARG A 57 4.74 -12.88 9.21
CA ARG A 57 3.62 -12.88 10.18
C ARG A 57 3.18 -11.46 10.53
N ASN A 58 4.13 -10.57 10.80
CA ASN A 58 3.84 -9.18 11.17
C ASN A 58 3.24 -8.39 10.00
N LEU A 59 3.79 -8.55 8.79
CA LEU A 59 3.27 -7.94 7.57
C LEU A 59 1.88 -8.47 7.22
N THR A 60 1.62 -9.76 7.38
CA THR A 60 0.28 -10.35 7.15
C THR A 60 -0.74 -9.75 8.11
N THR A 61 -0.38 -9.63 9.38
CA THR A 61 -1.25 -9.04 10.41
C THR A 61 -1.53 -7.57 10.13
N LEU A 62 -0.48 -6.79 9.85
CA LEU A 62 -0.61 -5.36 9.51
C LEU A 62 -1.38 -5.16 8.20
N ALA A 63 -1.17 -6.00 7.19
CA ALA A 63 -1.92 -5.94 5.94
C ALA A 63 -3.41 -6.21 6.17
N TYR A 64 -3.74 -7.21 7.01
CA TYR A 64 -5.11 -7.50 7.39
C TYR A 64 -5.76 -6.31 8.11
N ILE A 65 -5.10 -5.75 9.14
CA ILE A 65 -5.62 -4.60 9.88
C ILE A 65 -5.80 -3.38 8.98
N THR A 66 -4.83 -3.12 8.09
CA THR A 66 -4.89 -2.02 7.12
C THR A 66 -6.06 -2.19 6.16
N ALA A 67 -6.25 -3.40 5.62
CA ALA A 67 -7.37 -3.71 4.73
C ALA A 67 -8.73 -3.57 5.44
N SER A 68 -8.84 -4.01 6.70
CA SER A 68 -10.05 -3.81 7.51
C SER A 68 -10.33 -2.32 7.75
N ALA A 69 -9.31 -1.53 8.09
CA ALA A 69 -9.48 -0.10 8.31
C ALA A 69 -9.84 0.66 7.02
N GLU A 70 -9.29 0.25 5.87
CA GLU A 70 -9.67 0.78 4.57
C GLU A 70 -11.10 0.39 4.17
N PHE A 71 -11.53 -0.83 4.48
CA PHE A 71 -12.92 -1.23 4.28
C PHE A 71 -13.88 -0.38 5.12
N GLU A 72 -13.56 -0.18 6.40
CA GLU A 72 -14.34 0.67 7.31
C GLU A 72 -14.40 2.13 6.86
N SER A 73 -13.30 2.69 6.37
CA SER A 73 -13.29 4.08 5.86
C SER A 73 -14.14 4.23 4.59
N HIS A 74 -14.21 3.19 3.75
CA HIS A 74 -15.09 3.17 2.58
C HIS A 74 -16.57 3.04 2.94
N LEU A 75 -16.91 2.31 4.00
CA LEU A 75 -18.28 2.20 4.52
C LEU A 75 -18.72 3.49 5.22
N HIS A 76 -17.79 4.19 5.88
CA HIS A 76 -18.07 5.36 6.71
C HIS A 76 -17.31 6.60 6.21
N GLN A 77 -17.54 7.00 4.96
CA GLN A 77 -16.77 8.06 4.28
C GLN A 77 -16.79 9.43 4.97
N ASN A 78 -17.81 9.69 5.80
CA ASN A 78 -17.93 10.95 6.56
C ASN A 78 -17.34 10.87 7.98
N ASP A 79 -16.89 9.70 8.42
CA ASP A 79 -16.29 9.50 9.74
C ASP A 79 -14.78 9.70 9.67
N THR A 80 -14.34 10.91 10.04
CA THR A 80 -12.92 11.28 10.05
C THR A 80 -12.07 10.41 10.98
N SER A 81 -12.66 9.79 12.00
CA SER A 81 -11.96 8.87 12.89
C SER A 81 -11.56 7.58 12.18
N LYS A 82 -12.41 7.08 11.27
CA LYS A 82 -12.14 5.88 10.46
C LYS A 82 -11.07 6.15 9.41
N VAL A 83 -11.11 7.33 8.79
CA VAL A 83 -10.06 7.79 7.86
C VAL A 83 -8.71 7.89 8.59
N SER A 84 -8.68 8.52 9.77
CA SER A 84 -7.45 8.66 10.56
C SER A 84 -6.90 7.31 11.03
N ALA A 85 -7.77 6.38 11.45
CA ALA A 85 -7.37 5.02 11.81
C ALA A 85 -6.74 4.27 10.61
N MET A 86 -7.36 4.37 9.43
CA MET A 86 -6.82 3.81 8.19
C MET A 86 -5.43 4.37 7.86
N GLU A 87 -5.26 5.69 7.94
CA GLU A 87 -3.96 6.34 7.69
C GLU A 87 -2.88 5.87 8.65
N LYS A 88 -3.20 5.77 9.95
CA LYS A 88 -2.29 5.26 10.98
C LYS A 88 -1.79 3.84 10.67
N TYR A 89 -2.69 2.94 10.28
CA TYR A 89 -2.30 1.56 9.96
C TYR A 89 -1.53 1.46 8.64
N TYR A 90 -1.88 2.27 7.65
CA TYR A 90 -1.09 2.40 6.42
C TYR A 90 0.34 2.84 6.70
N ASP A 91 0.55 3.79 7.60
CA ASP A 91 1.89 4.26 7.97
C ASP A 91 2.68 3.18 8.71
N ALA A 92 2.06 2.48 9.67
CA ALA A 92 2.69 1.35 10.35
C ALA A 92 3.09 0.23 9.36
N TYR A 93 2.19 -0.14 8.45
CA TYR A 93 2.45 -1.16 7.43
C TYR A 93 3.61 -0.75 6.50
N ARG A 94 3.61 0.50 6.03
CA ARG A 94 4.68 1.05 5.18
C ARG A 94 6.02 1.08 5.88
N ASN A 95 6.06 1.47 7.15
CA ASN A 95 7.30 1.47 7.91
C ASN A 95 7.84 0.06 8.10
N CYS A 96 6.99 -0.92 8.41
CA CYS A 96 7.42 -2.32 8.46
C CYS A 96 7.98 -2.77 7.09
N LEU A 97 7.33 -2.44 5.97
CA LEU A 97 7.86 -2.73 4.63
C LEU A 97 9.24 -2.11 4.38
N LYS A 98 9.48 -0.86 4.82
CA LYS A 98 10.80 -0.21 4.72
C LYS A 98 11.86 -0.96 5.49
N THR A 99 11.58 -1.32 6.75
CA THR A 99 12.51 -2.04 7.62
C THR A 99 12.87 -3.40 7.03
N VAL A 100 11.85 -4.16 6.60
CA VAL A 100 12.02 -5.47 5.96
C VAL A 100 12.88 -5.39 4.70
N ALA A 101 12.70 -4.34 3.91
CA ALA A 101 13.49 -4.16 2.70
C ALA A 101 14.94 -3.77 2.97
N ILE A 102 15.20 -2.95 4.00
CA ILE A 102 16.58 -2.61 4.40
C ILE A 102 17.31 -3.89 4.81
N ILE A 103 16.68 -4.69 5.68
CA ILE A 103 17.22 -5.97 6.13
C ILE A 103 17.39 -6.94 4.95
N GLY A 104 16.38 -7.05 4.08
CA GLY A 104 16.42 -7.89 2.89
C GLY A 104 17.56 -7.53 1.92
N ARG A 105 17.96 -6.25 1.84
CA ARG A 105 19.14 -5.82 1.08
C ARG A 105 20.44 -6.22 1.75
N GLN A 106 20.54 -6.03 3.07
CA GLN A 106 21.73 -6.37 3.83
C GLN A 106 21.98 -7.88 3.80
N LEU A 107 20.95 -8.70 4.09
CA LEU A 107 21.04 -10.16 4.05
C LEU A 107 21.42 -10.70 2.67
N LYS A 108 20.91 -10.11 1.58
CA LYS A 108 21.28 -10.49 0.21
C LYS A 108 22.78 -10.36 -0.06
N ASN A 109 23.43 -9.35 0.53
CA ASN A 109 24.87 -9.14 0.36
C ASN A 109 25.71 -9.97 1.33
N SER A 110 25.12 -10.44 2.43
CA SER A 110 25.81 -11.22 3.46
C SER A 110 25.83 -12.72 3.15
N ILE A 111 24.78 -13.27 2.54
CA ILE A 111 24.63 -14.71 2.30
C ILE A 111 25.25 -15.07 0.95
N ASP A 112 26.32 -15.86 1.00
CA ASP A 112 26.91 -16.43 -0.21
C ASP A 112 26.03 -17.58 -0.73
N HIS A 113 25.57 -17.46 -1.98
CA HIS A 113 24.68 -18.44 -2.64
C HIS A 113 23.39 -18.84 -1.87
N PRO A 114 22.44 -17.92 -1.60
CA PRO A 114 21.18 -18.29 -0.98
C PRO A 114 20.43 -19.31 -1.83
N ASN A 115 19.79 -20.28 -1.17
CA ASN A 115 18.89 -21.23 -1.84
C ASN A 115 17.76 -20.50 -2.61
N ALA A 116 17.14 -21.18 -3.57
CA ALA A 116 16.19 -20.56 -4.51
C ALA A 116 15.01 -19.87 -3.81
N SER A 117 14.45 -20.49 -2.77
CA SER A 117 13.32 -19.95 -2.01
C SER A 117 13.71 -18.71 -1.21
N LEU A 118 14.86 -18.76 -0.51
CA LEU A 118 15.39 -17.64 0.25
C LEU A 118 15.74 -16.46 -0.68
N ARG A 119 16.34 -16.76 -1.83
CA ARG A 119 16.63 -15.75 -2.86
C ARG A 119 15.36 -15.05 -3.35
N TRP A 120 14.30 -15.80 -3.61
CA TRP A 120 13.02 -15.24 -4.04
C TRP A 120 12.40 -14.34 -2.96
N LEU A 121 12.40 -14.79 -1.70
CA LEU A 121 11.94 -14.01 -0.56
C LEU A 121 12.74 -12.70 -0.41
N LEU A 122 14.07 -12.77 -0.48
CA LEU A 122 14.96 -11.61 -0.41
C LEU A 122 14.73 -10.61 -1.56
N ILE A 123 14.40 -11.07 -2.76
CA ILE A 123 14.06 -10.18 -3.89
C ILE A 123 12.70 -9.50 -3.63
N ARG A 124 11.70 -10.25 -3.16
CA ARG A 124 10.34 -9.72 -2.92
C ARG A 124 10.32 -8.68 -1.80
N THR A 125 11.06 -8.93 -0.73
CA THR A 125 11.14 -7.98 0.41
C THR A 125 11.81 -6.67 0.05
N GLN A 126 12.67 -6.64 -0.98
CA GLN A 126 13.32 -5.40 -1.44
C GLN A 126 12.37 -4.45 -2.19
N ALA A 127 11.26 -4.96 -2.72
CA ALA A 127 10.26 -4.17 -3.42
C ALA A 127 9.33 -3.46 -2.41
N ILE A 128 9.70 -2.25 -1.99
CA ILE A 128 8.92 -1.46 -1.01
C ILE A 128 7.73 -0.72 -1.62
N GLY A 129 7.58 -0.72 -2.94
CA GLY A 129 6.42 -0.16 -3.63
C GLY A 129 6.14 1.28 -3.20
N ASP A 130 4.97 1.50 -2.60
CA ASP A 130 4.55 2.81 -2.12
C ASP A 130 5.39 3.36 -0.96
N ALA A 131 6.06 2.48 -0.23
CA ALA A 131 6.90 2.81 0.90
C ALA A 131 8.29 3.31 0.48
N ALA A 132 8.67 3.33 -0.80
CA ALA A 132 9.92 4.00 -1.24
C ALA A 132 9.89 5.52 -1.08
N GLN A 133 8.69 6.12 -1.10
CA GLN A 133 8.58 7.56 -1.03
C GLN A 133 8.76 8.02 0.42
N ASN A 134 9.93 8.59 0.72
CA ASN A 134 10.23 9.19 2.02
C ASN A 134 9.67 10.62 2.14
N ASP A 135 9.42 11.27 1.02
CA ASP A 135 8.89 12.62 0.98
C ASP A 135 7.37 12.60 1.24
N THR A 136 6.98 13.06 2.44
CA THR A 136 5.59 13.17 2.88
C THR A 136 4.79 14.13 2.01
N THR A 137 5.43 15.18 1.47
CA THR A 137 4.81 16.13 0.55
C THR A 137 4.48 15.44 -0.78
N VAL A 138 5.43 14.68 -1.36
CA VAL A 138 5.15 13.94 -2.60
C VAL A 138 4.06 12.88 -2.41
N LYS A 139 4.06 12.17 -1.27
CA LYS A 139 3.01 11.20 -0.94
C LYS A 139 1.63 11.88 -0.85
N PHE A 140 1.56 13.00 -0.16
CA PHE A 140 0.33 13.77 0.00
C PHE A 140 -0.18 14.30 -1.34
N ASP A 141 0.72 14.81 -2.18
CA ASP A 141 0.40 15.28 -3.52
C ASP A 141 -0.11 14.14 -4.41
N MET A 142 0.50 12.96 -4.35
CA MET A 142 0.00 11.77 -5.05
C MET A 142 -1.40 11.35 -4.59
N GLN A 143 -1.67 11.36 -3.29
CA GLN A 143 -2.99 11.02 -2.75
C GLN A 143 -4.05 12.05 -3.14
N LYS A 144 -3.72 13.35 -3.07
CA LYS A 144 -4.59 14.43 -3.55
C LYS A 144 -4.91 14.29 -5.03
N LEU A 145 -3.90 14.01 -5.87
CA LEU A 145 -4.10 13.81 -7.31
C LEU A 145 -5.00 12.60 -7.59
N LYS A 146 -4.78 11.47 -6.91
CA LYS A 146 -5.64 10.28 -7.03
C LYS A 146 -7.09 10.58 -6.62
N ALA A 147 -7.29 11.28 -5.50
CA ALA A 147 -8.61 11.67 -5.03
C ALA A 147 -9.31 12.63 -6.00
N LEU A 148 -8.58 13.62 -6.53
CA LEU A 148 -9.11 14.58 -7.49
C LEU A 148 -9.49 13.91 -8.81
N ILE A 149 -8.64 13.02 -9.33
CA ILE A 149 -8.93 12.21 -10.53
C ILE A 149 -10.19 11.35 -10.31
N LYS A 150 -10.27 10.66 -9.17
CA LYS A 150 -11.44 9.85 -8.80
C LYS A 150 -12.70 10.69 -8.67
N LYS A 151 -12.59 11.92 -8.16
CA LYS A 151 -13.68 12.88 -8.07
C LYS A 151 -14.15 13.32 -9.46
N ILE A 152 -13.24 13.80 -10.32
CA ILE A 152 -13.57 14.24 -11.69
C ILE A 152 -14.28 13.12 -12.47
N TYR A 153 -13.85 11.87 -12.29
CA TYR A 153 -14.49 10.72 -12.94
C TYR A 153 -15.90 10.40 -12.38
N ARG A 154 -16.19 10.77 -11.13
CA ARG A 154 -17.48 10.52 -10.47
C ARG A 154 -18.44 11.71 -10.55
N ASP A 155 -17.93 12.90 -10.79
CA ASP A 155 -18.74 14.11 -10.93
C ASP A 155 -19.67 13.95 -12.14
N LYS A 156 -20.90 14.44 -11.98
CA LYS A 156 -21.86 14.46 -13.09
C LYS A 156 -21.42 15.47 -14.14
N PHE A 157 -21.79 15.19 -15.38
CA PHE A 157 -21.59 16.10 -16.51
C PHE A 157 -22.93 16.39 -17.19
N SER A 158 -23.02 17.57 -17.80
CA SER A 158 -24.23 18.03 -18.47
C SER A 158 -24.30 17.51 -19.91
N TRP A 159 -25.41 16.87 -20.27
CA TRP A 159 -25.76 16.50 -21.63
C TRP A 159 -27.25 16.76 -21.86
N ASN A 160 -27.60 17.54 -22.89
CA ASN A 160 -28.98 17.95 -23.16
C ASN A 160 -29.73 18.54 -21.94
N ASN A 161 -29.04 19.39 -21.15
CA ASN A 161 -29.53 19.98 -19.91
C ASN A 161 -29.86 18.96 -18.78
N THR A 162 -29.34 17.73 -18.89
CA THR A 162 -29.47 16.69 -17.87
C THR A 162 -28.10 16.37 -17.30
N GLU A 163 -28.01 16.26 -15.98
CA GLU A 163 -26.79 15.88 -15.27
C GLU A 163 -26.67 14.35 -15.21
N ILE A 164 -25.66 13.81 -15.88
CA ILE A 164 -25.43 12.38 -16.06
C ILE A 164 -24.13 11.99 -15.35
N ALA A 165 -24.14 10.89 -14.60
CA ALA A 165 -22.94 10.26 -14.07
C ALA A 165 -22.36 9.25 -15.09
N ILE A 166 -21.04 9.04 -15.05
CA ILE A 166 -20.36 8.15 -16.02
C ILE A 166 -20.91 6.72 -15.99
N ASP A 167 -21.34 6.21 -14.84
CA ASP A 167 -21.94 4.88 -14.69
C ASP A 167 -23.35 4.76 -15.30
N GLU A 168 -24.05 5.88 -15.51
CA GLU A 168 -25.37 5.93 -16.18
C GLU A 168 -25.23 5.89 -17.72
N VAL A 169 -24.05 6.22 -18.27
CA VAL A 169 -23.84 6.37 -19.72
C VAL A 169 -24.15 5.09 -20.49
N GLN A 170 -23.76 3.93 -19.97
CA GLN A 170 -23.97 2.66 -20.66
C GLN A 170 -25.47 2.34 -20.83
N GLU A 171 -26.28 2.61 -19.81
CA GLU A 171 -27.72 2.40 -19.86
C GLU A 171 -28.37 3.36 -20.86
N ILE A 172 -28.01 4.64 -20.80
CA ILE A 172 -28.56 5.67 -21.71
C ILE A 172 -28.20 5.33 -23.16
N MET A 173 -26.93 5.01 -23.45
CA MET A 173 -26.51 4.61 -24.79
C MET A 173 -27.28 3.40 -25.31
N GLY A 174 -27.63 2.43 -24.45
CA GLY A 174 -28.45 1.28 -24.82
C GLY A 174 -29.88 1.63 -25.26
N GLY A 175 -30.41 2.76 -24.80
CA GLY A 175 -31.73 3.27 -25.17
C GLY A 175 -31.76 4.18 -26.40
N LEU A 176 -30.61 4.75 -26.80
CA LEU A 176 -30.52 5.68 -27.92
C LEU A 176 -30.55 4.96 -29.27
N LYS A 177 -31.39 5.44 -30.19
CA LYS A 177 -31.50 4.92 -31.56
C LYS A 177 -30.89 5.83 -32.62
N SER A 178 -30.72 7.12 -32.30
CA SER A 178 -30.14 8.11 -33.20
C SER A 178 -28.62 8.04 -33.15
N PRO A 179 -27.93 7.85 -34.29
CA PRO A 179 -26.47 7.95 -34.35
C PRO A 179 -25.94 9.30 -33.85
N ASP A 180 -26.67 10.39 -34.09
CA ASP A 180 -26.28 11.73 -33.66
C ASP A 180 -26.36 11.88 -32.13
N ASP A 181 -27.38 11.30 -31.49
CA ASP A 181 -27.50 11.31 -30.04
C ASP A 181 -26.41 10.45 -29.39
N LEU A 182 -26.10 9.29 -29.99
CA LEU A 182 -25.00 8.42 -29.55
C LEU A 182 -23.65 9.15 -29.63
N LEU A 183 -23.37 9.81 -30.75
CA LEU A 183 -22.12 10.57 -30.93
C LEU A 183 -22.05 11.77 -29.98
N SER A 184 -23.17 12.47 -29.78
CA SER A 184 -23.28 13.59 -28.86
C SER A 184 -23.00 13.16 -27.41
N LEU A 185 -23.63 12.09 -26.94
CA LEU A 185 -23.42 11.55 -25.60
C LEU A 185 -21.99 11.04 -25.41
N TRP A 186 -21.45 10.33 -26.42
CA TRP A 186 -20.06 9.87 -26.40
C TRP A 186 -19.08 11.04 -26.26
N LYS A 187 -19.29 12.11 -27.04
CA LYS A 187 -18.45 13.30 -27.00
C LYS A 187 -18.52 14.02 -25.65
N ALA A 188 -19.73 14.21 -25.12
CA ALA A 188 -19.92 14.80 -23.79
C ALA A 188 -19.22 13.97 -22.70
N THR A 189 -19.32 12.64 -22.77
CA THR A 189 -18.63 11.71 -21.86
C THR A 189 -17.11 11.82 -21.98
N TYR A 190 -16.57 11.98 -23.19
CA TYR A 190 -15.14 12.12 -23.42
C TYR A 190 -14.59 13.48 -22.96
N ASP A 191 -15.36 14.54 -23.17
CA ASP A 191 -14.97 15.92 -22.82
C ASP A 191 -15.09 16.17 -21.30
N ALA A 192 -15.99 15.47 -20.59
CA ALA A 192 -16.18 15.58 -19.15
C ALA A 192 -14.87 15.40 -18.33
N PRO A 193 -14.06 14.35 -18.55
CA PRO A 193 -12.78 14.19 -17.87
C PRO A 193 -11.63 15.00 -18.49
N ALA A 194 -11.85 15.93 -19.43
CA ALA A 194 -10.76 16.73 -20.01
C ALA A 194 -9.87 17.44 -18.96
N PRO A 195 -10.41 17.99 -17.84
CA PRO A 195 -9.60 18.55 -16.75
C PRO A 195 -8.69 17.52 -16.07
N MET A 196 -9.04 16.23 -16.11
CA MET A 196 -8.26 15.14 -15.52
C MET A 196 -6.87 15.02 -16.16
N ARG A 197 -6.71 15.38 -17.45
CA ARG A 197 -5.48 15.15 -18.22
C ARG A 197 -4.25 15.77 -17.57
N HIS A 198 -4.39 16.98 -17.02
CA HIS A 198 -3.29 17.66 -16.33
C HIS A 198 -2.91 16.94 -15.04
N HIS A 199 -3.91 16.57 -14.23
CA HIS A 199 -3.70 15.82 -12.98
C HIS A 199 -3.10 14.44 -13.21
N TYR A 200 -3.52 13.75 -14.27
CA TYR A 200 -3.00 12.44 -14.64
C TYR A 200 -1.52 12.52 -15.04
N SER A 201 -1.13 13.56 -15.79
CA SER A 201 0.26 13.80 -16.17
C SER A 201 1.15 14.05 -14.94
N ALA A 202 0.66 14.86 -13.98
CA ALA A 202 1.34 15.08 -12.71
C ALA A 202 1.47 13.80 -11.89
N LEU A 203 0.40 12.99 -11.80
CA LEU A 203 0.41 11.72 -11.09
C LEU A 203 1.44 10.74 -11.68
N ILE A 204 1.51 10.62 -13.02
CA ILE A 204 2.51 9.79 -13.72
C ILE A 204 3.93 10.24 -13.36
N ALA A 205 4.20 11.55 -13.33
CA ALA A 205 5.52 12.06 -13.00
C ALA A 205 5.95 11.64 -11.58
N LEU A 206 5.05 11.76 -10.60
CA LEU A 206 5.30 11.35 -9.22
C LEU A 206 5.44 9.83 -9.08
N GLN A 207 4.61 9.04 -9.79
CA GLN A 207 4.75 7.57 -9.83
C GLN A 207 6.08 7.14 -10.45
N ASN A 208 6.53 7.81 -11.50
CA ASN A 208 7.83 7.55 -12.10
C ASN A 208 8.99 7.91 -11.16
N GLN A 209 8.89 9.02 -10.41
CA GLN A 209 9.87 9.36 -9.38
C GLN A 209 9.93 8.30 -8.28
N GLN A 210 8.77 7.82 -7.81
CA GLN A 210 8.67 6.74 -6.83
C GLN A 210 9.24 5.41 -7.37
N ALA A 211 8.96 5.07 -8.63
CA ALA A 211 9.53 3.88 -9.28
C ALA A 211 11.06 3.99 -9.41
N LYS A 212 11.60 5.19 -9.70
CA LYS A 212 13.05 5.44 -9.71
C LYS A 212 13.67 5.27 -8.33
N GLN A 213 13.03 5.79 -7.28
CA GLN A 213 13.47 5.60 -5.89
C GLN A 213 13.52 4.12 -5.49
N ASN A 214 12.49 3.34 -5.90
CA ASN A 214 12.49 1.89 -5.73
C ASN A 214 13.69 1.22 -6.42
N ARG A 215 14.08 1.67 -7.62
CA ARG A 215 15.23 1.14 -8.38
C ARG A 215 16.59 1.56 -7.84
N THR A 216 16.76 2.78 -7.32
CA THR A 216 18.00 3.19 -6.63
C THR A 216 18.23 2.39 -5.34
N SER A 217 17.16 1.78 -4.82
CA SER A 217 17.18 0.95 -3.62
C SER A 217 17.37 -0.55 -3.92
N ALA A 218 17.04 -0.98 -5.15
CA ALA A 218 17.20 -2.32 -5.65
C ALA A 218 17.92 -2.25 -7.00
N THR A 219 19.25 -2.22 -6.98
CA THR A 219 20.07 -2.37 -8.18
C THR A 219 19.83 -3.76 -8.78
N PHE A 220 18.88 -3.82 -9.71
CA PHE A 220 18.61 -4.92 -10.61
C PHE A 220 19.74 -4.95 -11.67
N HIS A 221 20.98 -5.23 -11.24
CA HIS A 221 22.06 -5.48 -12.19
C HIS A 221 21.88 -6.90 -12.75
N LYS A 222 21.55 -6.96 -14.05
CA LYS A 222 21.75 -8.07 -15.01
C LYS A 222 21.76 -9.49 -14.42
N TYR A 223 20.58 -10.07 -14.22
CA TYR A 223 20.40 -11.53 -14.20
C TYR A 223 19.20 -11.94 -15.07
N THR A 224 19.06 -11.27 -16.21
CA THR A 224 18.53 -11.90 -17.43
C THR A 224 19.72 -12.32 -18.27
#